data_AF-A0A534N319-F1
#
_entry.id   AF-A0A534N319-F1
#
_cell.length_a   1.000
_cell.length_b   1.000
_cell.length_c   1.000
_cell.angle_alpha   90.00
_cell.angle_beta   90.00
_cell.angle_gamma   90.00
#
_symmetry.space_group_name_H-M   'P 1'
#
loop_
_entity.id
_entity.type
_entity.pdbx_description
1 polymer ?
#
loop_
_entity_poly.entity_id
_entity_poly.type
_entity_poly.pdbx_seq_one_letter_code
_entity_poly.pdbx_strand_id
1 'polypeptide(L)'
;MKLRRFLLAFIICLAFLNFACHVANSITSTKIRDILDHPRNYENKEVTIYGTVTNAVSLLVVKYFEIQDGTGAISVVTDKLLPAKGEKLKVTGRMAVIEVGTERWVVLRENNERNSQKAASKNSEATQGV
;
A
#
# COMPACT_ATOMS: atom_id res chain seq x y z
N MET A 1 -8.67 45.35 -6.56
CA MET A 1 -8.91 44.04 -7.23
C MET A 1 -7.65 43.21 -7.54
N LYS A 2 -6.43 43.79 -7.61
CA LYS A 2 -5.20 43.03 -7.91
C LYS A 2 -4.68 42.19 -6.73
N LEU A 3 -4.90 42.64 -5.48
CA LEU A 3 -4.43 41.95 -4.27
C LEU A 3 -5.14 40.63 -3.98
N ARG A 4 -6.47 40.54 -4.23
CA ARG A 4 -7.24 39.28 -4.13
C ARG A 4 -6.79 38.25 -5.18
N ARG A 5 -6.39 38.70 -6.38
CA ARG A 5 -5.87 37.82 -7.44
C ARG A 5 -4.47 37.30 -7.11
N PHE A 6 -3.62 38.13 -6.50
CA PHE A 6 -2.32 37.71 -5.97
C PHE A 6 -2.46 36.73 -4.78
N LEU A 7 -3.40 37.00 -3.87
CA LEU A 7 -3.66 36.12 -2.73
C LEU A 7 -4.19 34.74 -3.17
N LEU A 8 -5.09 34.70 -4.15
CA LEU A 8 -5.58 33.44 -4.74
C LEU A 8 -4.47 32.67 -5.45
N ALA A 9 -3.61 33.35 -6.22
CA ALA A 9 -2.46 32.71 -6.86
C ALA A 9 -1.48 32.11 -5.84
N PHE A 10 -1.25 32.79 -4.72
CA PHE A 10 -0.37 32.32 -3.65
C PHE A 10 -0.95 31.11 -2.91
N ILE A 11 -2.26 31.11 -2.60
CA ILE A 11 -2.96 29.98 -1.98
C ILE A 11 -2.98 28.76 -2.91
N ILE A 12 -3.20 28.97 -4.21
CA ILE A 12 -3.15 27.90 -5.21
C ILE A 12 -1.74 27.30 -5.30
N CYS A 13 -0.70 28.13 -5.32
CA CYS A 13 0.69 27.67 -5.32
C CYS A 13 1.04 26.85 -4.06
N LEU A 14 0.60 27.30 -2.88
CA LEU A 14 0.81 26.58 -1.62
C LEU A 14 0.08 25.23 -1.60
N ALA A 15 -1.14 25.17 -2.17
CA ALA A 15 -1.91 23.93 -2.30
C ALA A 15 -1.23 22.92 -3.25
N PHE A 16 -0.66 23.40 -4.36
CA PHE A 16 0.10 22.55 -5.29
C PHE A 16 1.39 22.01 -4.67
N LEU A 17 2.08 22.78 -3.82
CA LEU A 17 3.30 22.34 -3.13
C LEU A 17 3.02 21.19 -2.14
N ASN A 18 1.88 21.24 -1.44
CA ASN A 18 1.49 20.19 -0.49
C ASN A 18 1.07 18.88 -1.18
N PHE A 19 0.48 18.95 -2.37
CA PHE A 19 0.04 17.76 -3.11
C PHE A 19 1.20 16.96 -3.72
N ALA A 20 2.30 17.64 -4.09
CA ALA A 20 3.47 17.02 -4.71
C ALA A 20 4.18 16.01 -3.79
N CYS A 21 4.26 16.29 -2.49
CA CYS A 21 4.92 15.39 -1.52
C CYS A 21 4.14 14.09 -1.27
N HIS A 22 2.81 14.12 -1.39
CA HIS A 22 1.98 12.93 -1.16
C HIS A 22 2.13 11.89 -2.29
N VAL A 23 2.37 12.34 -3.53
CA VAL A 23 2.56 11.46 -4.69
C VAL A 23 3.98 10.90 -4.77
N ALA A 24 4.99 11.67 -4.37
CA ALA A 24 6.39 11.22 -4.42
C ALA A 24 6.65 9.99 -3.53
N ASN A 25 5.95 9.87 -2.39
CA ASN A 25 6.11 8.73 -1.48
C ASN A 25 5.50 7.42 -2.01
N SER A 26 4.55 7.44 -2.95
CA SER A 26 3.98 6.20 -3.49
C SER A 26 4.83 5.56 -4.60
N ILE A 27 5.69 6.36 -5.25
CA ILE A 27 6.48 5.93 -6.42
C ILE A 27 7.75 5.18 -6.00
N THR A 28 8.32 5.50 -4.83
CA THR A 28 9.60 4.96 -4.38
C THR A 28 9.42 3.62 -3.67
N SER A 29 10.17 2.60 -4.10
CA SER A 29 10.17 1.28 -3.44
C SER A 29 10.87 1.37 -2.09
N THR A 30 10.19 0.94 -1.03
CA THR A 30 10.76 0.76 0.30
C THR A 30 11.54 -0.55 0.34
N LYS A 31 12.70 -0.56 1.00
CA LYS A 31 13.48 -1.79 1.20
C LYS A 31 12.79 -2.67 2.22
N ILE A 32 12.79 -3.97 1.98
CA ILE A 32 12.15 -4.94 2.87
C ILE A 32 12.86 -4.96 4.23
N ARG A 33 14.19 -4.80 4.25
CA ARG A 33 14.95 -4.72 5.51
C ARG A 33 14.48 -3.60 6.44
N ASP A 34 14.21 -2.41 5.91
CA ASP A 34 13.79 -1.25 6.73
C ASP A 34 12.46 -1.54 7.43
N ILE A 35 11.57 -2.27 6.75
CA ILE A 35 10.28 -2.72 7.29
C ILE A 35 10.49 -3.77 8.38
N LEU A 36 11.37 -4.75 8.15
CA LEU A 36 11.64 -5.83 9.10
C LEU A 36 12.38 -5.35 10.36
N ASP A 37 13.27 -4.38 10.23
CA ASP A 37 14.02 -3.81 11.36
C ASP A 37 13.12 -2.93 12.24
N HIS A 38 12.13 -2.24 11.63
CA HIS A 38 11.25 -1.31 12.33
C HIS A 38 9.75 -1.49 12.00
N PRO A 39 9.17 -2.69 12.22
CA PRO A 39 7.83 -3.02 11.72
C PRO A 39 6.74 -2.09 12.27
N ARG A 40 6.89 -1.61 13.52
CA ARG A 40 5.97 -0.66 14.16
C ARG A 40 5.89 0.68 13.43
N ASN A 41 6.98 1.12 12.79
CA ASN A 41 6.99 2.37 12.04
C ASN A 41 6.17 2.29 10.75
N TYR A 42 5.92 1.07 10.26
CA TYR A 42 5.18 0.81 9.04
C TYR A 42 3.80 0.22 9.29
N GLU A 43 3.42 -0.01 10.54
CA GLU A 43 2.12 -0.54 10.90
C GLU A 43 0.98 0.29 10.28
N ASN A 44 0.05 -0.38 9.59
CA ASN A 44 -1.07 0.23 8.88
C ASN A 44 -0.71 1.23 7.77
N LYS A 45 0.57 1.38 7.41
CA LYS A 45 1.01 2.26 6.33
C LYS A 45 0.94 1.53 4.99
N GLU A 46 0.67 2.32 3.95
CA GLU A 46 0.81 1.87 2.58
C GLU A 46 2.28 1.95 2.17
N VAL A 47 2.80 0.86 1.67
CA VAL A 47 4.18 0.76 1.20
C VAL A 47 4.21 0.09 -0.16
N THR A 48 5.18 0.50 -0.96
CA THR A 48 5.48 -0.12 -2.24
C THR A 48 6.80 -0.87 -2.10
N ILE A 49 6.83 -2.15 -2.45
CA ILE A 49 8.04 -2.98 -2.47
C ILE A 49 8.28 -3.52 -3.88
N TYR A 50 9.54 -3.81 -4.19
CA TYR A 50 9.96 -4.38 -5.46
C TYR A 50 10.99 -5.48 -5.22
N GLY A 51 10.78 -6.64 -5.83
CA GLY A 51 11.67 -7.78 -5.64
C GLY A 51 11.32 -8.95 -6.54
N THR A 52 11.92 -10.10 -6.23
CA THR A 52 11.74 -11.36 -6.94
C THR A 52 10.90 -12.31 -6.09
N VAL A 53 9.89 -12.95 -6.68
CA VAL A 53 9.04 -13.93 -6.00
C VAL A 53 9.82 -15.22 -5.77
N THR A 54 9.98 -15.61 -4.51
CA THR A 54 10.73 -16.82 -4.11
C THR A 54 9.81 -18.01 -3.90
N ASN A 55 8.58 -17.77 -3.43
CA ASN A 55 7.60 -18.79 -3.13
C ASN A 55 6.17 -18.27 -3.34
N ALA A 56 5.23 -19.14 -3.67
CA ALA A 56 3.82 -18.81 -3.83
C ALA A 56 2.96 -19.96 -3.31
N VAL A 57 2.00 -19.66 -2.44
CA VAL A 57 1.16 -20.63 -1.76
C VAL A 57 -0.30 -20.22 -1.89
N SER A 58 -1.12 -21.13 -2.41
CA SER A 58 -2.58 -20.97 -2.46
C SER A 58 -3.21 -21.95 -1.47
N LEU A 59 -3.76 -21.42 -0.38
CA LEU A 59 -4.64 -22.17 0.50
C LEU A 59 -6.09 -21.89 0.10
N LEU A 60 -7.01 -22.73 0.59
CA LEU A 60 -8.45 -22.68 0.25
C LEU A 60 -9.08 -21.30 0.46
N VAL A 61 -8.63 -20.55 1.47
CA VAL A 61 -9.19 -19.24 1.87
C VAL A 61 -8.18 -18.09 1.71
N VAL A 62 -6.88 -18.39 1.67
CA VAL A 62 -5.82 -17.37 1.69
C VAL A 62 -4.77 -17.68 0.63
N LYS A 63 -4.44 -16.68 -0.17
CA LYS A 63 -3.33 -16.73 -1.12
C LYS A 63 -2.25 -15.77 -0.68
N TYR A 64 -1.02 -16.26 -0.64
CA TYR A 64 0.12 -15.42 -0.34
C TYR A 64 1.34 -15.88 -1.12
N PHE A 65 2.26 -14.97 -1.34
CA PHE A 65 3.54 -15.25 -1.97
C PHE A 65 4.64 -14.50 -1.23
N GLU A 66 5.87 -14.99 -1.33
CA GLU A 66 7.03 -14.37 -0.72
C GLU A 66 7.84 -13.63 -1.78
N ILE A 67 8.23 -12.40 -1.47
CA ILE A 67 9.04 -11.56 -2.35
C ILE A 67 10.31 -11.13 -1.62
N GLN A 68 11.44 -11.18 -2.34
CA GLN A 68 12.76 -10.83 -1.83
C GLN A 68 13.42 -9.74 -2.68
N ASP A 69 13.97 -8.71 -2.03
CA ASP A 69 14.63 -7.55 -2.67
C ASP A 69 16.17 -7.58 -2.56
N GLY A 70 16.72 -8.68 -2.02
CA GLY A 70 18.13 -8.84 -1.71
C GLY A 70 18.52 -8.38 -0.30
N THR A 71 17.68 -7.59 0.37
CA THR A 71 17.90 -7.11 1.75
C THR A 71 17.08 -7.89 2.77
N GLY A 72 15.92 -8.40 2.36
CA GLY A 72 15.05 -9.24 3.16
C GLY A 72 13.98 -9.89 2.31
N ALA A 73 13.13 -10.70 2.94
CA ALA A 73 11.97 -11.31 2.33
C ALA A 73 10.72 -11.00 3.15
N ILE A 74 9.59 -10.81 2.49
CA ILE A 74 8.31 -10.56 3.14
C ILE A 74 7.19 -11.32 2.45
N SER A 75 6.23 -11.79 3.24
CA SER A 75 5.02 -12.42 2.74
C SER A 75 4.00 -11.36 2.31
N VAL A 76 3.52 -11.49 1.08
CA VAL A 76 2.48 -10.67 0.48
C VAL A 76 1.20 -11.48 0.41
N VAL A 77 0.15 -11.01 1.07
CA VAL A 77 -1.20 -11.58 0.99
C VAL A 77 -1.95 -10.88 -0.14
N THR A 78 -2.53 -11.66 -1.06
CA THR A 78 -3.22 -11.13 -2.23
C THR A 78 -4.55 -11.84 -2.49
N ASP A 79 -5.52 -11.10 -3.02
CA ASP A 79 -6.76 -11.65 -3.56
C ASP A 79 -6.67 -11.89 -5.08
N LYS A 80 -5.54 -11.52 -5.71
CA LYS A 80 -5.29 -11.68 -7.15
C LYS A 80 -4.81 -13.10 -7.47
N LEU A 81 -4.51 -13.34 -8.74
CA LEU A 81 -3.81 -14.55 -9.16
C LEU A 81 -2.38 -14.54 -8.58
N LEU A 82 -1.88 -15.71 -8.19
CA LEU A 82 -0.53 -15.81 -7.67
C LEU A 82 0.50 -15.59 -8.80
N PRO A 83 1.55 -14.79 -8.54
CA PRO A 83 2.62 -14.58 -9.50
C PRO A 83 3.47 -15.84 -9.66
N ALA A 84 4.22 -15.92 -10.77
CA ALA A 84 5.12 -17.05 -11.01
C ALA A 84 6.37 -16.97 -10.11
N LYS A 85 6.88 -18.13 -9.69
CA LYS A 85 8.16 -18.19 -8.99
C LYS A 85 9.29 -17.66 -9.89
N GLY A 86 10.12 -16.76 -9.36
CA GLY A 86 11.18 -16.08 -10.10
C GLY A 86 10.74 -14.81 -10.81
N GLU A 87 9.44 -14.48 -10.81
CA GLU A 87 8.92 -13.24 -11.38
C GLU A 87 9.38 -12.04 -10.57
N LYS A 88 9.78 -10.95 -11.26
CA LYS A 88 10.11 -9.67 -10.62
C LYS A 88 8.94 -8.72 -10.77
N LEU A 89 8.40 -8.26 -9.65
CA LEU A 89 7.25 -7.37 -9.68
C LEU A 89 7.29 -6.34 -8.55
N LYS A 90 6.52 -5.27 -8.75
CA LYS A 90 6.29 -4.22 -7.78
C LYS A 90 4.93 -4.45 -7.14
N VAL A 91 4.88 -4.47 -5.82
CA VAL A 91 3.65 -4.64 -5.05
C VAL A 91 3.42 -3.39 -4.20
N THR A 92 2.22 -2.82 -4.27
CA THR A 92 1.77 -1.79 -3.34
C THR A 92 0.67 -2.35 -2.46
N GLY A 93 0.80 -2.14 -1.16
CA GLY A 93 -0.14 -2.68 -0.19
C GLY A 93 -0.02 -2.05 1.17
N ARG A 94 -0.89 -2.47 2.08
CA ARG A 94 -0.87 -2.05 3.47
C ARG A 94 -0.15 -3.08 4.34
N MET A 95 0.78 -2.60 5.15
CA MET A 95 1.44 -3.43 6.15
C MET A 95 0.45 -3.84 7.24
N ALA A 96 0.44 -5.13 7.54
CA ALA A 96 -0.37 -5.73 8.59
C ALA A 96 0.44 -6.74 9.39
N VAL A 97 0.01 -6.98 10.61
CA VAL A 97 0.48 -8.11 11.41
C VAL A 97 -0.65 -9.11 11.47
N ILE A 98 -0.36 -10.36 11.13
CA ILE A 98 -1.30 -11.47 11.26
C ILE A 98 -0.77 -12.47 12.29
N GLU A 99 -1.68 -13.09 13.02
CA GLU A 99 -1.35 -14.18 13.94
C GLU A 99 -1.55 -15.50 13.21
N VAL A 100 -0.48 -16.28 13.13
CA VAL A 100 -0.47 -17.61 12.50
C VAL A 100 -0.10 -18.62 13.58
N GLY A 101 -1.11 -19.30 14.11
CA GLY A 101 -0.95 -20.15 15.29
C GLY A 101 -0.52 -19.32 16.50
N THR A 102 0.71 -19.50 16.96
CA THR A 102 1.31 -18.74 18.06
C THR A 102 2.32 -17.69 17.60
N GLU A 103 2.57 -17.61 16.29
CA GLU A 103 3.54 -16.68 15.71
C GLU A 103 2.87 -15.41 15.18
N ARG A 104 3.57 -14.29 15.27
CA ARG A 104 3.15 -13.02 14.64
C ARG A 104 3.98 -12.78 13.40
N TRP A 105 3.31 -12.72 12.26
CA TRP A 105 3.95 -12.50 10.97
C TRP A 105 3.67 -11.08 10.49
N VAL A 106 4.72 -10.40 10.06
CA VAL A 106 4.62 -9.11 9.37
C VAL A 106 4.38 -9.40 7.90
N VAL A 107 3.25 -8.93 7.38
CA VAL A 107 2.82 -9.20 6.01
C VAL A 107 2.42 -7.91 5.29
N LEU A 108 2.58 -7.91 3.97
CA LEU A 108 2.04 -6.87 3.11
C LEU A 108 0.72 -7.36 2.52
N ARG A 109 -0.40 -6.70 2.83
CA ARG A 109 -1.67 -6.97 2.16
C ARG A 109 -1.75 -6.13 0.90
N GLU A 110 -1.73 -6.77 -0.26
CA GLU A 110 -1.79 -6.07 -1.55
C GLU A 110 -3.11 -5.28 -1.67
N ASN A 111 -3.02 -4.04 -2.14
CA ASN A 111 -4.20 -3.24 -2.41
C ASN A 111 -4.95 -3.79 -3.64
N ASN A 112 -6.24 -4.05 -3.46
CA ASN A 112 -7.15 -4.33 -4.56
C ASN A 112 -7.90 -3.04 -4.90
N GLU A 113 -7.52 -2.39 -6.01
CA GLU A 113 -8.14 -1.12 -6.45
C GLU A 113 -9.68 -1.20 -6.57
N ARG A 114 -10.25 -2.41 -6.74
CA ARG A 114 -11.71 -2.62 -6.75
C ARG A 114 -12.41 -2.32 -5.43
N ASN A 115 -11.74 -2.42 -4.27
CA ASN A 115 -12.38 -2.19 -2.97
C ASN A 115 -12.42 -0.72 -2.56
N SER A 116 -11.46 0.09 -3.01
CA SER A 116 -11.40 1.53 -2.71
C SER A 116 -12.57 2.31 -3.34
N GLN A 117 -13.08 1.84 -4.49
CA GLN A 117 -14.27 2.42 -5.14
C GLN A 117 -15.59 1.98 -4.46
N LYS A 118 -15.63 0.76 -3.90
CA LYS A 118 -16.83 0.23 -3.22
C LYS A 118 -17.07 0.89 -1.86
N ALA A 119 -16.00 1.26 -1.15
CA ALA A 119 -16.09 2.02 0.10
C ALA A 119 -16.54 3.48 -0.11
N ALA A 120 -16.13 4.12 -1.21
CA ALA A 120 -16.54 5.48 -1.56
C ALA A 120 -18.00 5.57 -2.03
N SER A 121 -18.50 4.55 -2.74
CA SER A 121 -19.90 4.51 -3.19
C SER A 121 -20.90 4.29 -2.04
N LYS A 122 -20.52 3.56 -0.98
CA LYS A 122 -21.45 3.22 0.11
C LYS A 122 -21.76 4.40 1.05
N ASN A 123 -20.92 5.43 1.09
CA ASN A 123 -21.14 6.62 1.92
C ASN A 123 -21.99 7.72 1.24
N SER A 124 -22.34 7.57 -0.04
CA SER A 124 -23.19 8.56 -0.73
C SER A 124 -24.69 8.23 -0.71
N GLU A 125 -25.08 7.00 -0.38
CA GLU A 125 -26.50 6.59 -0.31
C GLU A 125 -27.11 6.72 1.10
N ALA A 126 -26.30 6.92 2.14
CA ALA A 126 -26.79 7.02 3.53
C ALA A 126 -27.27 8.43 3.95
N THR A 127 -27.15 9.45 3.09
CA THR A 127 -27.48 10.85 3.43
C THR A 127 -28.69 11.41 2.65
N GLN A 128 -29.41 10.58 1.89
CA GLN A 128 -30.60 11.01 1.13
C GLN A 128 -31.90 10.32 1.56
N GLY A 129 -31.93 9.73 2.74
CA GLY A 129 -33.11 9.05 3.29
C GLY A 129 -33.39 9.41 4.75
N VAL A 130 -33.58 10.69 5.06
CA VAL A 130 -34.37 11.16 6.22
C VAL A 130 -35.16 12.39 5.79
#